data_AF-A0A0P4WIC2-F1
#
_entry.id   AF-A0A0P4WIC2-F1
#
_cell.length_a   1.000
_cell.length_b   1.000
_cell.length_c   1.000
_cell.angle_alpha   90.00
_cell.angle_beta   90.00
_cell.angle_gamma   90.00
#
_symmetry.space_group_name_H-M   'P 1'
#
loop_
_entity.id
_entity.type
_entity.pdbx_description
1 polymer ?
#
loop_
_entity_poly.entity_id
_entity_poly.type
_entity_poly.pdbx_seq_one_letter_code
_entity_poly.pdbx_strand_id
1 'polypeptide(L)'
;MDDEMEQATIIIWHFEEEIREDFLAFAHAQDLTSKGLAWFLLRIIEDLRLDMAKCRELGFDGASAMMGKFKGCAAVLMKKYNLAKLIHCFNHRLNLVLTKACDVKEVKIALQTLTEVYNFVHSSNVRSLRFTEGVKAYLGQARKACSPVPQQLY
;
A
#
# COMPACT_ATOMS: atom_id res chain seq x y z
N MET A 1 -10.58 18.55 -17.68
CA MET A 1 -9.53 17.54 -17.45
C MET A 1 -9.23 17.71 -15.99
N ASP A 2 -9.81 16.86 -15.14
CA ASP A 2 -9.46 16.88 -13.72
C ASP A 2 -7.99 16.45 -13.67
N ASP A 3 -7.10 17.37 -13.30
CA ASP A 3 -5.70 17.04 -13.09
C ASP A 3 -5.66 16.00 -11.97
N GLU A 4 -5.31 14.75 -12.30
CA GLU A 4 -5.08 13.70 -11.32
C GLU A 4 -3.98 14.18 -10.37
N MET A 5 -4.38 14.41 -9.13
CA MET A 5 -3.62 15.20 -8.18
C MET A 5 -2.91 14.25 -7.20
N GLU A 6 -1.60 14.13 -7.32
CA GLU A 6 -0.81 13.16 -6.55
C GLU A 6 -0.63 13.58 -5.09
N GLN A 7 -0.92 12.68 -4.17
CA GLN A 7 -0.97 12.94 -2.75
C GLN A 7 0.10 12.15 -2.00
N ALA A 8 0.80 12.83 -1.09
CA ALA A 8 1.67 12.19 -0.12
C ALA A 8 0.96 12.08 1.23
N THR A 9 1.14 10.92 1.87
CA THR A 9 0.69 10.67 3.24
C THR A 9 1.91 10.63 4.14
N ILE A 10 1.87 11.38 5.25
CA ILE A 10 3.00 11.48 6.17
C ILE A 10 2.60 10.85 7.49
N ILE A 11 3.37 9.82 7.83
CA ILE A 11 3.22 9.02 9.03
C ILE A 11 4.60 8.98 9.70
N ILE A 12 4.63 9.06 11.02
CA ILE A 12 5.84 8.88 11.80
C ILE A 12 5.69 7.69 12.74
N TRP A 13 6.79 6.96 12.89
CA TRP A 13 6.96 5.98 13.96
C TRP A 13 7.93 6.55 14.98
N HIS A 14 7.50 6.60 16.23
CA HIS A 14 8.33 7.13 17.32
C HIS A 14 8.19 6.29 18.57
N PHE A 15 9.13 6.47 19.48
CA PHE A 15 9.24 5.72 20.73
C PHE A 15 9.41 6.69 21.89
N GLU A 16 8.53 6.58 22.88
CA GLU A 16 8.66 7.24 24.17
C GLU A 16 8.76 6.18 25.27
N GLU A 17 7.67 5.47 25.51
CA GLU A 17 7.60 4.29 26.40
C GLU A 17 7.28 3.01 25.63
N GLU A 18 6.54 3.16 24.53
CA GLU A 18 6.16 2.13 23.57
C GLU A 18 6.28 2.69 22.14
N ILE A 19 6.29 1.80 21.15
CA ILE A 19 6.31 2.21 19.74
C ILE A 19 4.92 2.70 19.35
N ARG A 20 4.84 3.91 18.79
CA ARG A 20 3.59 4.51 18.30
C ARG A 20 3.72 4.92 16.84
N GLU A 21 2.59 4.83 16.14
CA GLU A 21 2.40 5.32 14.78
C GLU A 21 1.43 6.49 14.82
N ASP A 22 1.88 7.66 14.35
CA ASP A 22 1.03 8.85 14.26
C ASP A 22 0.93 9.32 12.81
N PHE A 23 -0.30 9.51 12.35
CA PHE A 23 -0.59 10.25 11.12
C PHE A 23 -0.41 11.74 11.36
N LEU A 24 0.34 12.41 10.49
CA LEU A 24 0.60 13.84 10.60
C LEU A 24 -0.19 14.67 9.60
N ALA A 25 -0.19 14.26 8.33
CA ALA A 25 -0.80 15.04 7.27
C ALA A 25 -1.02 14.27 5.97
N PHE A 26 -1.98 14.75 5.19
CA PHE A 26 -1.99 14.61 3.74
C PHE A 26 -1.43 15.88 3.14
N ALA A 27 -0.55 15.73 2.15
CA ALA A 27 0.07 16.86 1.49
C ALA A 27 0.10 16.63 -0.02
N HIS A 28 -0.17 17.69 -0.77
CA HIS A 28 -0.26 17.63 -2.21
C HIS A 28 1.14 17.77 -2.86
N ALA A 29 1.55 16.78 -3.65
CA ALA A 29 2.83 16.79 -4.34
C ALA A 29 2.66 17.32 -5.78
N GLN A 30 2.96 18.62 -5.97
CA GLN A 30 2.86 19.27 -7.29
C GLN A 30 3.96 18.85 -8.27
N ASP A 31 5.16 18.57 -7.78
CA ASP A 31 6.32 18.16 -8.59
C ASP A 31 6.77 16.77 -8.17
N LEU A 32 6.51 15.80 -9.04
CA LEU A 32 6.80 14.38 -8.85
C LEU A 32 8.19 13.98 -9.31
N THR A 33 9.01 14.95 -9.75
CA THR A 33 10.42 14.68 -9.98
C THR A 33 11.10 14.39 -8.64
N SER A 34 12.18 13.61 -8.66
CA SER A 34 12.93 13.31 -7.42
C SER A 34 13.36 14.56 -6.65
N LYS A 35 13.69 15.64 -7.37
CA LYS A 35 14.07 16.92 -6.78
C LYS A 35 12.85 17.59 -6.15
N GLY A 36 11.73 17.68 -6.88
CA GLY A 36 10.47 18.23 -6.37
C GLY A 36 10.03 17.55 -5.08
N LEU A 37 10.00 16.21 -5.07
CA LEU A 37 9.62 15.41 -3.91
C LEU A 37 10.57 15.61 -2.73
N ALA A 38 11.88 15.77 -2.97
CA ALA A 38 12.83 16.06 -1.89
C ALA A 38 12.55 17.42 -1.25
N TRP A 39 12.36 18.47 -2.06
CA TRP A 39 12.04 19.81 -1.55
C TRP A 39 10.71 19.83 -0.81
N PHE A 40 9.72 19.15 -1.36
CA PHE A 40 8.41 18.97 -0.75
C PHE A 40 8.52 18.34 0.65
N LEU A 41 9.23 17.21 0.80
CA LEU A 41 9.40 16.57 2.11
C LEU A 41 10.22 17.44 3.08
N LEU A 42 11.27 18.11 2.61
CA LEU A 42 12.07 19.00 3.45
C LEU A 42 11.23 20.14 4.03
N ARG A 43 10.37 20.75 3.21
CA ARG A 43 9.44 21.77 3.66
C ARG A 43 8.46 21.23 4.70
N ILE A 44 7.92 20.03 4.50
CA ILE A 44 6.97 19.47 5.46
C ILE A 44 7.65 19.13 6.80
N ILE A 45 8.88 18.61 6.77
CA ILE A 45 9.68 18.40 7.97
C ILE A 45 9.86 19.71 8.75
N GLU A 46 10.11 20.82 8.04
CA GLU A 46 10.25 22.15 8.63
C GLU A 46 8.92 22.70 9.16
N ASP A 47 7.83 22.60 8.39
CA ASP A 47 6.49 23.07 8.74
C ASP A 47 5.94 22.33 9.98
N LEU A 48 6.19 21.02 10.07
CA LEU A 48 5.82 20.16 11.22
C LEU A 48 6.84 20.23 12.37
N ARG A 49 7.94 20.97 12.21
CA ARG A 49 9.01 21.14 13.20
C ARG A 49 9.57 19.81 13.72
N LEU A 50 9.73 18.84 12.83
CA LEU A 50 10.26 17.52 13.20
C LEU A 50 11.76 17.60 13.49
N ASP A 51 12.15 17.09 14.65
CA ASP A 51 13.56 17.01 15.03
C ASP A 51 14.26 15.85 14.32
N MET A 52 14.84 16.15 13.16
CA MET A 52 15.54 15.17 12.35
C MET A 52 16.85 14.66 12.96
N ALA A 53 17.35 15.25 14.06
CA ALA A 53 18.48 14.67 14.80
C ALA A 53 18.09 13.37 15.51
N LYS A 54 16.80 13.21 15.84
CA LYS A 54 16.22 12.00 16.43
C LYS A 54 15.79 10.98 15.38
N CYS A 55 15.64 11.39 14.11
CA CYS A 55 15.28 10.50 13.03
C CYS A 55 16.35 9.40 12.86
N ARG A 56 15.89 8.15 12.79
CA ARG A 56 16.74 6.98 12.56
C ARG A 56 16.43 6.28 11.25
N GLU A 57 15.21 6.44 10.74
CA GLU A 57 14.76 5.76 9.53
C GLU A 57 13.85 6.66 8.69
N LEU A 58 13.99 6.52 7.37
CA LEU A 58 13.13 7.12 6.36
C LEU A 58 12.56 6.00 5.50
N GLY A 59 11.23 5.85 5.50
CA GLY A 59 10.53 4.83 4.73
C GLY A 59 9.94 5.41 3.45
N PHE A 60 10.34 4.90 2.29
CA PHE A 60 9.78 5.31 1.00
C PHE A 60 9.41 4.11 0.11
N ASP A 61 8.55 4.34 -0.88
CA ASP A 61 8.28 3.33 -1.92
C ASP A 61 9.49 3.11 -2.85
N GLY A 62 9.46 2.01 -3.59
CA GLY A 62 10.54 1.64 -4.50
C GLY A 62 10.59 2.43 -5.80
N ALA A 63 9.76 3.46 -5.99
CA ALA A 63 9.73 4.21 -7.24
C ALA A 63 11.08 4.90 -7.46
N SER A 64 11.50 4.98 -8.72
CA SER A 64 12.78 5.59 -9.09
C SER A 64 12.89 7.05 -8.64
N ALA A 65 11.76 7.77 -8.65
CA ALA A 65 11.69 9.15 -8.19
C ALA A 65 12.00 9.26 -6.68
N MET A 66 11.55 8.29 -5.88
CA MET A 66 11.70 8.25 -4.43
C MET A 66 13.03 7.63 -4.00
N MET A 67 13.33 6.40 -4.44
CA MET A 67 14.46 5.59 -3.99
C MET A 67 15.63 5.51 -4.99
N GLY A 68 15.62 6.30 -6.06
CA GLY A 68 16.71 6.33 -7.03
C GLY A 68 18.08 6.59 -6.36
N LYS A 69 19.04 5.67 -6.57
CA LYS A 69 20.34 5.63 -5.87
C LYS A 69 21.11 6.95 -5.87
N PHE A 70 21.09 7.70 -6.97
CA PHE A 70 21.93 8.89 -7.15
C PHE A 70 21.15 10.21 -7.10
N LYS A 71 19.92 10.21 -7.62
CA LYS A 71 19.10 11.40 -7.82
C LYS A 71 17.73 11.31 -7.16
N GLY A 72 17.37 10.18 -6.55
CA GLY A 72 16.09 9.99 -5.89
C GLY A 72 15.91 10.91 -4.69
N CYS A 73 14.66 11.15 -4.31
CA CYS A 73 14.28 11.93 -3.15
C CYS A 73 15.05 11.48 -1.89
N ALA A 74 15.07 10.18 -1.64
CA ALA A 74 15.78 9.56 -0.52
C ALA A 74 17.29 9.88 -0.54
N ALA A 75 17.93 9.87 -1.71
CA ALA A 75 19.35 10.17 -1.83
C ALA A 75 19.67 11.64 -1.44
N VAL A 76 18.72 12.56 -1.62
CA VAL A 76 18.85 13.96 -1.17
C VAL A 76 18.68 14.05 0.34
N LEU A 77 17.63 13.45 0.90
CA LEU A 77 17.38 13.49 2.35
C LEU A 77 18.49 12.80 3.15
N MET A 78 18.99 11.66 2.68
CA MET A 78 20.08 10.92 3.33
C MET A 78 21.40 11.70 3.37
N LYS A 79 21.63 12.62 2.42
CA LYS A 79 22.79 13.53 2.46
C LYS A 79 22.63 14.61 3.53
N LYS A 80 21.40 15.08 3.79
CA LYS A 80 21.09 16.10 4.80
C LYS A 80 20.99 15.50 6.21
N TYR A 81 20.44 14.30 6.34
CA TYR A 81 20.15 13.62 7.61
C TYR A 81 20.96 12.32 7.70
N ASN A 82 22.25 12.46 8.00
CA ASN A 82 23.23 11.35 8.00
C ASN A 82 23.01 10.27 9.06
N LEU A 83 22.21 10.54 10.10
CA LEU A 83 21.84 9.56 11.14
C LEU A 83 20.67 8.65 10.72
N ALA A 84 19.89 9.08 9.72
CA ALA A 84 18.77 8.29 9.22
C ALA A 84 19.26 7.20 8.25
N LYS A 85 18.56 6.07 8.21
CA LYS A 85 18.73 5.00 7.23
C LYS A 85 17.51 4.93 6.32
N LEU A 86 17.75 4.63 5.04
CA LEU A 86 16.68 4.43 4.09
C LEU A 86 16.13 3.00 4.19
N ILE A 87 14.84 2.88 4.48
CA ILE A 87 14.10 1.61 4.46
C ILE A 87 13.17 1.59 3.25
N HIS A 88 13.23 0.48 2.51
CA HIS A 88 12.35 0.26 1.38
C HIS A 88 10.99 -0.25 1.87
N CYS A 89 9.89 0.32 1.38
CA CYS A 89 8.53 -0.12 1.71
C CYS A 89 8.36 -1.63 1.46
N PHE A 90 8.03 -2.38 2.52
CA PHE A 90 7.81 -3.82 2.45
C PHE A 90 6.59 -4.17 1.60
N ASN A 91 5.52 -3.37 1.66
CA ASN A 91 4.32 -3.59 0.84
C ASN A 91 4.64 -3.48 -0.65
N HIS A 92 5.48 -2.52 -1.04
CA HIS A 92 5.91 -2.40 -2.43
C HIS A 92 6.75 -3.62 -2.86
N ARG A 93 7.67 -4.10 -2.01
CA ARG A 93 8.45 -5.32 -2.29
C ARG A 93 7.57 -6.55 -2.41
N LEU A 94 6.60 -6.70 -1.51
CA LEU A 94 5.64 -7.79 -1.54
C LEU A 94 4.82 -7.73 -2.83
N ASN A 95 4.32 -6.56 -3.21
CA ASN A 95 3.59 -6.39 -4.46
C ASN A 95 4.43 -6.78 -5.67
N LEU A 96 5.70 -6.37 -5.74
CA LEU A 96 6.60 -6.78 -6.83
C LEU A 96 6.79 -8.31 -6.89
N VAL A 97 6.96 -8.96 -5.75
CA VAL A 97 7.08 -10.43 -5.68
C VAL A 97 5.78 -11.09 -6.14
N LEU A 98 4.62 -10.61 -5.68
CA LEU A 98 3.32 -11.14 -6.07
C LEU A 98 3.06 -10.94 -7.57
N THR A 99 3.31 -9.74 -8.11
CA THR A 99 3.21 -9.47 -9.55
C THR A 99 4.08 -10.44 -10.34
N LYS A 100 5.31 -10.71 -9.86
CA LYS A 100 6.18 -11.67 -10.53
C LYS A 100 5.70 -13.12 -10.42
N ALA A 101 5.14 -13.50 -9.27
CA ALA A 101 4.52 -14.82 -9.10
C ALA A 101 3.32 -15.02 -10.04
N CYS A 102 2.56 -13.95 -10.32
CA CYS A 102 1.46 -13.98 -11.28
C CYS A 102 1.90 -14.19 -12.74
N ASP A 103 3.20 -14.04 -13.07
CA ASP A 103 3.71 -14.37 -14.40
C ASP A 103 3.83 -15.89 -14.64
N VAL A 104 3.75 -16.71 -13.59
CA VAL A 104 3.70 -18.17 -13.72
C VAL A 104 2.48 -18.54 -14.56
N LYS A 105 2.69 -19.30 -15.63
CA LYS A 105 1.67 -19.56 -16.67
C LYS A 105 0.36 -20.06 -16.09
N GLU A 106 0.43 -21.03 -15.18
CA GLU A 106 -0.72 -21.66 -14.53
C GLU A 106 -1.50 -20.64 -13.68
N VAL A 107 -0.78 -19.81 -12.92
CA VAL A 107 -1.36 -18.73 -12.12
C VAL A 107 -2.02 -17.69 -13.03
N LYS A 108 -1.33 -17.29 -14.10
CA LYS A 108 -1.84 -16.33 -15.08
C LYS A 108 -3.12 -16.80 -15.74
N ILE A 109 -3.18 -18.07 -16.17
CA ILE A 109 -4.39 -18.66 -16.76
C ILE A 109 -5.54 -18.65 -15.73
N ALA A 110 -5.27 -19.11 -14.50
CA ALA A 110 -6.30 -19.13 -13.46
C ALA A 110 -6.84 -17.72 -13.16
N LEU A 111 -5.96 -16.73 -13.03
CA LEU A 111 -6.34 -15.34 -12.82
C LEU A 111 -7.12 -14.78 -14.01
N GLN A 112 -6.69 -15.06 -15.24
CA GLN A 112 -7.41 -14.61 -16.44
C GLN A 112 -8.82 -15.20 -16.50
N THR A 113 -8.98 -16.51 -16.25
CA THR A 113 -10.29 -17.15 -16.19
C THR A 113 -11.17 -16.53 -15.11
N LEU A 114 -10.61 -16.25 -13.91
CA LEU A 114 -11.33 -15.54 -12.86
C LEU A 114 -11.78 -14.14 -13.29
N THR A 115 -10.91 -13.39 -13.98
CA THR A 115 -11.25 -12.08 -14.54
C THR A 115 -12.37 -12.17 -15.58
N GLU A 116 -12.33 -13.15 -16.47
CA GLU A 116 -13.38 -13.37 -17.48
C GLU A 116 -14.73 -13.71 -16.83
N VAL A 117 -14.74 -14.58 -15.81
CA VAL A 117 -15.96 -14.90 -15.04
C VAL A 117 -16.47 -13.67 -14.31
N TYR A 118 -15.60 -12.91 -13.65
CA TYR A 118 -15.95 -11.67 -12.98
C TYR A 118 -16.61 -10.68 -13.96
N ASN A 119 -16.00 -10.46 -15.12
CA ASN A 119 -16.51 -9.57 -16.16
C ASN A 119 -17.86 -10.06 -16.71
N PHE A 120 -18.01 -11.37 -16.93
CA PHE A 120 -19.28 -11.95 -17.34
C PHE A 120 -20.39 -11.66 -16.32
N VAL A 121 -20.14 -11.86 -15.03
CA VAL A 121 -21.12 -11.60 -13.96
C VAL A 121 -21.46 -10.11 -13.86
N HIS A 122 -20.46 -9.22 -13.88
CA HIS A 122 -20.64 -7.79 -13.59
C HIS A 122 -21.02 -6.94 -14.80
N SER A 123 -20.89 -7.45 -16.02
CA SER A 123 -21.36 -6.78 -17.24
C SER A 123 -22.90 -6.70 -17.35
N SER A 124 -23.65 -7.28 -16.42
CA SER A 124 -25.11 -7.16 -16.35
C SER A 124 -25.58 -7.10 -14.90
N ASN A 125 -26.37 -6.07 -14.58
CA ASN A 125 -27.00 -5.95 -13.25
C ASN A 125 -27.88 -7.16 -12.91
N VAL A 126 -28.52 -7.78 -13.91
CA VAL A 126 -29.33 -9.00 -13.71
C VAL A 126 -28.43 -10.18 -13.33
N ARG A 127 -27.32 -10.40 -14.04
CA ARG A 127 -26.39 -11.49 -13.72
C ARG A 127 -25.73 -11.28 -12.36
N SER A 128 -25.33 -10.05 -12.05
CA SER A 128 -24.74 -9.71 -10.74
C SER A 128 -25.72 -9.95 -9.58
N LEU A 129 -26.99 -9.56 -9.75
CA LEU A 129 -28.04 -9.83 -8.76
C LEU A 129 -28.25 -11.34 -8.57
N ARG A 130 -28.42 -12.10 -9.66
CA ARG A 130 -28.62 -13.56 -9.62
C ARG A 130 -27.43 -14.29 -9.00
N PHE A 131 -26.22 -13.87 -9.33
CA PHE A 131 -25.00 -14.41 -8.74
C PHE A 131 -24.97 -14.18 -7.22
N THR A 132 -25.28 -12.95 -6.78
CA THR A 132 -25.34 -12.60 -5.36
C THR A 132 -26.41 -13.40 -4.60
N GLU A 133 -27.60 -13.58 -5.19
CA GLU A 133 -28.67 -14.43 -4.64
C GLU A 133 -28.20 -15.89 -4.51
N GLY A 134 -27.58 -16.43 -5.56
CA GLY A 134 -27.06 -17.80 -5.57
C GLY A 134 -25.96 -18.03 -4.52
N VAL A 135 -25.00 -17.10 -4.40
CA VAL A 135 -23.94 -17.17 -3.39
C VAL A 135 -24.52 -17.12 -1.98
N LYS A 136 -25.51 -16.25 -1.71
CA LYS A 136 -26.18 -16.20 -0.40
C LYS A 136 -26.89 -17.51 -0.07
N ALA A 137 -27.61 -18.10 -1.03
CA ALA A 137 -28.28 -19.37 -0.84
C ALA A 137 -27.26 -20.51 -0.55
N TYR A 138 -26.18 -20.57 -1.33
CA TYR A 138 -25.11 -21.55 -1.15
C TYR A 138 -24.42 -21.41 0.21
N LEU A 139 -24.01 -20.20 0.62
CA LEU A 139 -23.38 -19.97 1.93
C LEU A 139 -24.35 -20.27 3.09
N GLY A 140 -25.64 -19.97 2.91
CA GLY A 140 -26.67 -20.34 3.87
C GLY A 140 -26.84 -21.86 4.04
N GLN A 141 -26.67 -22.63 2.96
CA GLN A 141 -26.64 -24.10 3.01
C GLN A 141 -25.35 -24.62 3.63
N ALA A 142 -24.19 -24.09 3.24
CA ALA A 142 -22.90 -24.49 3.77
C ALA A 142 -22.79 -24.26 5.29
N ARG A 143 -23.31 -23.13 5.79
CA ARG A 143 -23.38 -22.85 7.25
C ARG A 143 -24.29 -23.81 8.02
N LYS A 144 -25.34 -24.34 7.39
CA LYS A 144 -26.22 -25.36 8.00
C LYS A 144 -25.59 -26.76 7.94
N ALA A 145 -24.73 -27.01 6.96
CA ALA A 145 -24.02 -28.28 6.77
C ALA A 145 -22.80 -28.44 7.70
N CYS A 146 -22.14 -27.34 8.08
CA CYS A 146 -21.16 -27.39 9.18
C CYS A 146 -21.89 -27.58 10.51
N SER A 147 -21.75 -28.76 11.12
CA SER A 147 -22.13 -28.98 12.52
C SER A 147 -21.40 -27.97 13.42
N PRO A 148 -22.00 -27.50 14.53
CA PRO A 148 -21.24 -26.74 15.52
C PRO A 148 -20.03 -27.59 15.94
N VAL A 149 -18.83 -27.01 15.87
CA VAL A 149 -17.62 -27.62 16.44
C VAL A 149 -17.97 -27.95 17.90
N PRO A 150 -17.85 -29.21 18.35
CA PRO A 150 -18.10 -29.53 19.73
C PRO A 150 -17.20 -28.64 20.57
N GLN A 151 -17.79 -27.81 21.44
CA GLN A 151 -17.06 -27.19 22.54
C GLN A 151 -16.64 -28.34 23.48
N GLN A 152 -15.57 -29.05 23.13
CA GLN A 152 -14.85 -29.82 24.11
C GLN A 152 -14.07 -28.82 24.96
N LEU A 153 -14.61 -28.64 26.16
CA LEU A 153 -14.02 -28.00 27.32
C LEU A 153 -12.52 -28.34 27.42
N TYR A 154 -11.70 -27.31 27.34
CA TYR A 154 -10.46 -27.17 28.09
C TYR A 154 -10.47 -25.80 28.77
#